data_AF-A0A968LNP1-F1
#
_entry.id   AF-A0A968LNP1-F1
#
_cell.length_a   1.000
_cell.length_b   1.000
_cell.length_c   1.000
_cell.angle_alpha   90.00
_cell.angle_beta   90.00
_cell.angle_gamma   90.00
#
_symmetry.space_group_name_H-M   'P 1'
#
loop_
_entity.id
_entity.type
_entity.pdbx_description
1 polymer ?
#
loop_
_entity_poly.entity_id
_entity_poly.type
_entity_poly.pdbx_seq_one_letter_code
_entity_poly.pdbx_strand_id
1 'polypeptide(L)'
;MDHGGGGAEMKAWLCLVIALVLSSAVAQSQPVGRVSYIEPDAQPEILLRGNPYRLPTGFIEVVHDRNLARCKARDYQRCSKFEWSVPFTLESEAHKVERALSEAWNRFDARMYWRVNTAINGGVAHWWNCIAQGLNYDTILGIWDRNAWTWIEGKDFCDDLQPEWDLFVPTTCSSMDAMTRWDKLGEVYAKAAAHANVKYYAEYWKDVLETVGKHLPLALWWDGLYPTLPGNSSGLVLQPVVGPPNPAQYVQLAREAQQKDLRGFAYILARYPFLDLLGNIVTSTVVQRLPTEAQKDGFAGLEWLEPLKATLTKRETIFSRTNQWASWPFLSGGKGPEPEGSSGAATPYEYAGVGHVPLFGVQSRFALEFSPRVPIFWRVCFSETFPPVPIPVPLPLPMLMTNSRVTTFWQSVPEGYPIARVKNTPAFFNR
;
A
#
# COMPACT_ATOMS: atom_id res chain seq x y z
N MET A 1 -8.83 67.32 -16.67
CA MET A 1 -9.55 66.63 -15.59
C MET A 1 -10.41 65.57 -16.25
N ASP A 2 -10.27 64.33 -15.75
CA ASP A 2 -11.01 63.10 -16.05
C ASP A 2 -10.99 62.50 -17.47
N HIS A 3 -10.09 61.55 -17.67
CA HIS A 3 -10.32 60.38 -18.52
C HIS A 3 -10.21 59.11 -17.65
N GLY A 4 -11.33 58.70 -17.07
CA GLY A 4 -11.51 57.43 -16.39
C GLY A 4 -12.68 56.67 -17.02
N GLY A 5 -12.41 55.48 -17.57
CA GLY A 5 -13.46 54.59 -18.07
C GLY A 5 -12.98 53.72 -19.24
N GLY A 6 -12.43 52.54 -18.95
CA GLY A 6 -12.07 51.58 -20.00
C GLY A 6 -11.45 50.25 -19.54
N GLY A 7 -11.59 49.87 -18.26
CA GLY A 7 -10.93 48.68 -17.71
C GLY A 7 -11.83 47.48 -17.40
N ALA A 8 -13.15 47.62 -17.53
CA ALA A 8 -14.11 46.60 -17.08
C ALA A 8 -14.61 45.66 -18.19
N GLU A 9 -14.69 46.11 -19.45
CA GLU A 9 -15.25 45.29 -20.53
C GLU A 9 -14.31 44.19 -21.04
N MET A 10 -12.99 44.35 -20.90
CA MET A 10 -12.03 43.35 -21.41
C MET A 10 -11.90 42.10 -20.52
N LYS A 11 -12.30 42.19 -19.24
CA LYS A 11 -12.27 41.05 -18.29
C LYS A 11 -13.49 40.14 -18.40
N ALA A 12 -14.65 40.68 -18.81
CA ALA A 12 -15.87 39.89 -19.01
C ALA A 12 -15.78 38.95 -20.23
N TRP A 13 -15.11 39.39 -21.31
CA TRP A 13 -14.90 38.58 -22.50
C TRP A 13 -13.92 37.42 -22.29
N LEU A 14 -12.87 37.61 -21.47
CA LEU A 14 -11.89 36.55 -21.19
C LEU A 14 -12.49 35.42 -20.33
N CYS A 15 -13.40 35.74 -19.39
CA CYS A 15 -14.11 34.74 -18.60
C CYS A 15 -15.17 33.98 -19.42
N LEU A 16 -15.82 34.63 -20.39
CA LEU A 16 -16.80 33.97 -21.26
C LEU A 16 -16.16 32.97 -22.24
N VAL A 17 -14.97 33.28 -22.76
CA VAL A 17 -14.21 32.37 -23.65
C VAL A 17 -13.65 31.17 -22.87
N ILE A 18 -13.22 31.34 -21.61
CA ILE A 18 -12.78 30.22 -20.77
C ILE A 18 -13.95 29.34 -20.34
N ALA A 19 -15.15 29.91 -20.10
CA ALA A 19 -16.36 29.14 -19.81
C ALA A 19 -16.89 28.35 -21.03
N LEU A 20 -16.74 28.89 -22.25
CA LEU A 20 -17.13 28.22 -23.50
C LEU A 20 -16.15 27.14 -23.96
N VAL A 21 -14.89 27.15 -23.51
CA VAL A 21 -13.93 26.05 -23.76
C VAL A 21 -14.08 24.92 -22.74
N LEU A 22 -14.74 25.17 -21.59
CA LEU A 22 -14.95 24.17 -20.53
C LEU A 22 -16.33 23.51 -20.53
N SER A 23 -17.17 23.78 -21.54
CA SER A 23 -18.52 23.20 -21.62
C SER A 23 -18.94 22.83 -23.05
N SER A 24 -18.36 21.74 -23.56
CA SER A 24 -18.99 20.94 -24.61
C SER A 24 -18.74 19.46 -24.37
N ALA A 25 -19.77 18.79 -23.87
CA ALA A 25 -19.86 17.34 -23.79
C ALA A 25 -19.85 16.72 -25.19
N VAL A 26 -19.08 15.66 -25.36
CA VAL A 26 -19.33 14.67 -26.42
C VAL A 26 -19.40 13.31 -25.74
N ALA A 27 -20.60 12.73 -25.76
CA ALA A 27 -20.78 11.30 -25.56
C ALA A 27 -20.06 10.56 -26.68
N GLN A 28 -19.08 9.71 -26.34
CA GLN A 28 -18.54 8.71 -27.25
C GLN A 28 -18.30 7.39 -26.52
N SER A 29 -18.87 6.35 -27.10
CA SER A 29 -18.77 4.94 -26.75
C SER A 29 -17.37 4.35 -27.00
N GLN A 30 -16.82 3.64 -26.00
CA GLN A 30 -15.82 2.54 -26.02
C GLN A 30 -14.47 2.77 -26.75
N PRO A 31 -13.30 2.19 -26.31
CA PRO A 31 -13.14 0.81 -25.85
C PRO A 31 -12.24 0.56 -24.62
N VAL A 32 -12.25 -0.72 -24.23
CA VAL A 32 -11.32 -1.46 -23.36
C VAL A 32 -9.86 -1.01 -23.53
N GLY A 33 -9.18 -0.70 -22.42
CA GLY A 33 -7.72 -0.63 -22.33
C GLY A 33 -7.17 -1.80 -21.52
N ARG A 34 -6.97 -2.93 -22.21
CA ARG A 34 -6.07 -4.01 -21.77
C ARG A 34 -4.66 -3.42 -21.59
N VAL A 35 -3.97 -3.81 -20.52
CA VAL A 35 -2.52 -3.59 -20.42
C VAL A 35 -1.87 -4.45 -21.50
N SER A 36 -1.41 -3.80 -22.56
CA SER A 36 -0.45 -4.33 -23.51
C SER A 36 0.40 -3.18 -23.98
N TYR A 37 1.72 -3.42 -23.95
CA TYR A 37 2.76 -2.61 -24.56
C TYR A 37 3.26 -1.43 -23.73
N ILE A 38 4.43 -1.62 -23.09
CA ILE A 38 5.35 -0.52 -22.81
C ILE A 38 5.84 -0.06 -24.18
N GLU A 39 5.46 1.15 -24.58
CA GLU A 39 5.86 1.78 -25.83
C GLU A 39 7.39 1.99 -25.83
N PRO A 40 8.11 1.67 -26.93
CA PRO A 40 9.58 1.73 -27.00
C PRO A 40 10.17 3.15 -26.92
N ASP A 41 9.34 4.19 -26.95
CA ASP A 41 9.80 5.59 -26.99
C ASP A 41 9.66 6.31 -25.63
N ALA A 42 9.05 5.66 -24.63
CA ALA A 42 9.08 6.15 -23.25
C ALA A 42 10.41 5.74 -22.60
N GLN A 43 11.50 6.45 -22.93
CA GLN A 43 12.62 6.46 -22.01
C GLN A 43 12.12 7.07 -20.70
N PRO A 44 12.25 6.41 -19.54
CA PRO A 44 12.02 7.08 -18.28
C PRO A 44 13.08 8.18 -18.18
N GLU A 45 12.71 9.41 -18.47
CA GLU A 45 13.52 10.58 -18.16
C GLU A 45 13.53 10.68 -16.63
N ILE A 46 14.52 10.05 -16.01
CA ILE A 46 14.74 10.10 -14.57
C ILE A 46 15.21 11.52 -14.25
N LEU A 47 14.26 12.44 -14.11
CA LEU A 47 14.49 13.80 -13.61
C LEU A 47 14.69 13.74 -12.09
N LEU A 48 15.85 13.22 -11.65
CA LEU A 48 16.31 13.42 -10.29
C LEU A 48 16.84 14.85 -10.16
N ARG A 49 16.00 15.72 -9.59
CA ARG A 49 16.35 17.09 -9.21
C ARG A 49 17.58 17.12 -8.30
N GLY A 50 18.76 17.32 -8.90
CA GLY A 50 19.85 18.12 -8.35
C GLY A 50 20.61 17.64 -7.11
N ASN A 51 20.39 16.43 -6.58
CA ASN A 51 21.16 15.92 -5.44
C ASN A 51 21.76 14.53 -5.71
N PRO A 52 23.10 14.34 -5.63
CA PRO A 52 23.73 13.07 -5.96
C PRO A 52 23.71 12.12 -4.75
N TYR A 53 22.58 11.46 -4.49
CA TYR A 53 22.59 10.19 -3.77
C TYR A 53 22.82 9.08 -4.79
N ARG A 54 24.05 8.55 -4.87
CA ARG A 54 24.34 7.32 -5.60
C ARG A 54 23.87 6.13 -4.77
N LEU A 55 22.60 5.74 -4.94
CA LEU A 55 22.19 4.39 -4.58
C LEU A 55 22.79 3.41 -5.61
N PRO A 56 23.27 2.22 -5.20
CA PRO A 56 23.63 1.18 -6.14
C PRO A 56 22.35 0.71 -6.85
N THR A 57 22.10 1.23 -8.05
CA THR A 57 20.90 0.89 -8.83
C THR A 57 21.14 -0.39 -9.62
N GLY A 58 20.28 -1.36 -9.35
CA GLY A 58 20.17 -2.61 -10.07
C GLY A 58 19.14 -2.57 -11.19
N PHE A 59 19.45 -3.14 -12.35
CA PHE A 59 18.48 -3.29 -13.46
C PHE A 59 18.29 -4.78 -13.79
N ILE A 60 17.06 -5.15 -14.15
CA ILE A 60 16.69 -6.44 -14.75
C ILE A 60 16.39 -6.19 -16.22
N GLU A 61 17.01 -6.97 -17.10
CA GLU A 61 16.70 -6.98 -18.52
C GLU A 61 15.50 -7.90 -18.78
N VAL A 62 14.41 -7.35 -19.32
CA VAL A 62 13.22 -8.09 -19.72
C VAL A 62 13.14 -8.12 -21.24
N VAL A 63 12.81 -9.29 -21.82
CA VAL A 63 12.81 -9.49 -23.28
C VAL A 63 11.47 -10.01 -23.78
N HIS A 64 10.93 -9.43 -24.86
CA HIS A 64 9.65 -9.85 -25.45
C HIS A 64 9.85 -10.88 -26.58
N ASP A 65 9.58 -12.18 -26.36
CA ASP A 65 10.03 -13.20 -27.34
C ASP A 65 9.35 -13.12 -28.69
N ARG A 66 8.07 -12.77 -28.78
CA ARG A 66 7.41 -12.68 -30.10
C ARG A 66 8.14 -11.69 -31.02
N ASN A 67 8.65 -10.61 -30.44
CA ASN A 67 9.36 -9.58 -31.17
C ASN A 67 10.86 -9.90 -31.30
N LEU A 68 11.46 -10.50 -30.27
CA LEU A 68 12.83 -11.01 -30.31
C LEU A 68 12.99 -12.13 -31.34
N ALA A 69 12.04 -13.06 -31.45
CA ALA A 69 12.04 -14.14 -32.43
C ALA A 69 11.92 -13.60 -33.86
N ARG A 70 11.04 -12.60 -34.09
CA ARG A 70 10.96 -11.87 -35.36
C ARG A 70 12.24 -11.11 -35.67
N CYS A 71 12.90 -10.55 -34.66
CA CYS A 71 14.17 -9.84 -34.81
C CYS A 71 15.33 -10.80 -35.10
N LYS A 72 15.41 -11.92 -34.38
CA LYS A 72 16.36 -13.02 -34.59
C LYS A 72 16.28 -13.58 -36.01
N ALA A 73 15.07 -13.65 -36.57
CA ALA A 73 14.88 -14.06 -37.94
C ALA A 73 15.39 -13.04 -38.99
N ARG A 74 15.68 -11.79 -38.59
CA ARG A 74 16.09 -10.71 -39.50
C ARG A 74 17.56 -10.30 -39.34
N ASP A 75 18.04 -10.10 -38.11
CA ASP A 75 19.46 -9.86 -37.77
C ASP A 75 19.61 -9.73 -36.24
N TYR A 76 20.36 -10.65 -35.61
CA TYR A 76 20.51 -10.69 -34.14
C TYR A 76 21.22 -9.45 -33.56
N GLN A 77 22.16 -8.84 -34.30
CA GLN A 77 22.98 -7.75 -33.75
C GLN A 77 22.21 -6.44 -33.56
N ARG A 78 20.97 -6.35 -34.06
CA ARG A 78 20.11 -5.15 -33.97
C ARG A 78 18.93 -5.30 -33.00
N CYS A 79 18.90 -6.36 -32.18
CA CYS A 79 17.76 -6.69 -31.33
C CYS A 79 17.69 -5.96 -29.98
N SER A 80 18.57 -4.99 -29.72
CA SER A 80 18.57 -4.16 -28.50
C SER A 80 17.27 -3.38 -28.28
N LYS A 81 16.39 -3.26 -29.28
CA LYS A 81 15.07 -2.61 -29.17
C LYS A 81 14.04 -3.42 -28.36
N PHE A 82 14.34 -4.65 -27.98
CA PHE A 82 13.41 -5.54 -27.27
C PHE A 82 13.85 -5.89 -25.85
N GLU A 83 14.93 -5.27 -25.38
CA GLU A 83 15.47 -5.39 -24.03
C GLU A 83 15.08 -4.13 -23.26
N TRP A 84 14.28 -4.28 -22.20
CA TRP A 84 14.01 -3.19 -21.28
C TRP A 84 14.75 -3.43 -19.98
N SER A 85 15.53 -2.45 -19.56
CA SER A 85 16.11 -2.41 -18.23
C SER A 85 15.07 -1.87 -17.26
N VAL A 86 14.46 -2.75 -16.49
CA VAL A 86 13.53 -2.35 -15.42
C VAL A 86 14.31 -2.29 -14.11
N PRO A 87 14.30 -1.16 -13.40
CA PRO A 87 14.87 -1.08 -12.07
C PRO A 87 14.20 -2.10 -11.13
N PHE A 88 14.86 -2.48 -10.04
CA PHE A 88 14.27 -3.31 -9.00
C PHE A 88 14.45 -2.70 -7.62
N THR A 89 13.67 -3.18 -6.65
CA THR A 89 13.89 -2.92 -5.23
C THR A 89 14.27 -4.20 -4.50
N LEU A 90 14.93 -4.07 -3.36
CA LEU A 90 15.21 -5.21 -2.49
C LEU A 90 13.95 -5.59 -1.72
N GLU A 91 13.78 -6.87 -1.41
CA GLU A 91 12.69 -7.36 -0.56
C GLU A 91 12.64 -6.65 0.79
N SER A 92 13.79 -6.38 1.38
CA SER A 92 13.90 -5.62 2.62
C SER A 92 13.42 -4.18 2.49
N GLU A 93 13.58 -3.54 1.32
CA GLU A 93 13.06 -2.20 1.06
C GLU A 93 11.55 -2.22 0.81
N ALA A 94 11.03 -3.23 0.10
CA ALA A 94 9.59 -3.42 -0.05
C ALA A 94 8.91 -3.60 1.33
N HIS A 95 9.50 -4.38 2.23
CA HIS A 95 9.01 -4.51 3.61
C HIS A 95 9.05 -3.20 4.40
N LYS A 96 10.07 -2.35 4.18
CA LYS A 96 10.11 -1.00 4.78
C LYS A 96 8.96 -0.13 4.29
N VAL A 97 8.61 -0.22 3.01
CA VAL A 97 7.45 0.49 2.44
C VAL A 97 6.15 -0.01 3.09
N GLU A 98 5.93 -1.31 3.18
CA GLU A 98 4.74 -1.88 3.82
C GLU A 98 4.57 -1.37 5.25
N ARG A 99 5.64 -1.46 6.04
CA ARG A 99 5.66 -0.99 7.42
C ARG A 99 5.38 0.50 7.49
N ALA A 100 6.10 1.33 6.73
CA ALA A 100 5.96 2.77 6.77
C ALA A 100 4.56 3.26 6.33
N LEU A 101 3.97 2.66 5.29
CA LEU A 101 2.60 2.98 4.85
C LEU A 101 1.56 2.61 5.92
N SER A 102 1.75 1.46 6.57
CA SER A 102 0.90 0.99 7.65
C SER A 102 1.02 1.90 8.89
N GLU A 103 2.25 2.26 9.29
CA GLU A 103 2.52 3.20 10.39
C GLU A 103 1.97 4.60 10.10
N ALA A 104 2.08 5.09 8.86
CA ALA A 104 1.52 6.38 8.46
C ALA A 104 -0.01 6.41 8.59
N TRP A 105 -0.71 5.37 8.13
CA TRP A 105 -2.16 5.27 8.31
C TRP A 105 -2.54 5.18 9.79
N ASN A 106 -1.81 4.37 10.57
CA ASN A 106 -2.05 4.21 12.00
C ASN A 106 -1.86 5.52 12.78
N ARG A 107 -0.86 6.32 12.40
CA ARG A 107 -0.62 7.65 12.96
C ARG A 107 -1.75 8.61 12.62
N PHE A 108 -2.24 8.59 11.37
CA PHE A 108 -3.41 9.36 10.97
C PHE A 108 -4.65 9.00 11.80
N ASP A 109 -4.96 7.71 11.90
CA ASP A 109 -6.09 7.20 12.70
C ASP A 109 -5.95 7.57 14.20
N ALA A 110 -4.75 7.41 14.78
CA ALA A 110 -4.48 7.82 16.16
C ALA A 110 -4.74 9.31 16.39
N ARG A 111 -4.25 10.19 15.50
CA ARG A 111 -4.44 11.64 15.62
C ARG A 111 -5.91 12.02 15.48
N MET A 112 -6.63 11.38 14.55
CA MET A 112 -8.07 11.56 14.40
C MET A 112 -8.81 11.14 15.68
N TYR A 113 -8.50 9.96 16.22
CA TYR A 113 -9.09 9.45 17.46
C TYR A 113 -8.85 10.39 18.63
N TRP A 114 -7.60 10.76 18.90
CA TRP A 114 -7.26 11.61 20.05
C TRP A 114 -7.83 13.01 19.91
N ARG A 115 -7.90 13.56 18.69
CA ARG A 115 -8.59 14.82 18.44
C ARG A 115 -10.08 14.73 18.78
N VAL A 116 -10.78 13.74 18.21
CA VAL A 116 -12.22 13.55 18.46
C VAL A 116 -12.48 13.28 19.93
N ASN A 117 -11.73 12.38 20.56
CA ASN A 117 -11.87 12.03 21.96
C ASN A 117 -11.62 13.23 22.89
N THR A 118 -10.65 14.09 22.55
CA THR A 118 -10.39 15.33 23.30
C THR A 118 -11.51 16.35 23.10
N ALA A 119 -12.02 16.49 21.87
CA ALA A 119 -13.09 17.42 21.54
C ALA A 119 -14.39 17.09 22.28
N ILE A 120 -14.82 15.82 22.24
CA ILE A 120 -16.10 15.39 22.84
C ILE A 120 -16.08 15.39 24.37
N ASN A 121 -14.91 15.27 25.01
CA ASN A 121 -14.78 15.33 26.46
C ASN A 121 -14.43 16.74 26.98
N GLY A 122 -14.45 17.75 26.10
CA GLY A 122 -14.42 19.16 26.46
C GLY A 122 -13.15 19.62 27.18
N GLY A 123 -13.32 20.60 28.07
CA GLY A 123 -12.20 21.35 28.64
C GLY A 123 -11.27 20.60 29.58
N VAL A 124 -11.77 19.60 30.32
CA VAL A 124 -10.91 18.77 31.19
C VAL A 124 -9.99 17.90 30.35
N ALA A 125 -10.53 17.22 29.33
CA ALA A 125 -9.73 16.42 28.42
C ALA A 125 -8.75 17.30 27.62
N HIS A 126 -9.19 18.47 27.16
CA HIS A 126 -8.32 19.44 26.50
C HIS A 126 -7.17 19.91 27.43
N TRP A 127 -7.47 20.23 28.69
CA TRP A 127 -6.43 20.62 29.65
C TRP A 127 -5.41 19.50 29.85
N TRP A 128 -5.87 18.27 30.08
CA TRP A 128 -4.99 17.11 30.27
C TRP A 128 -4.16 16.80 29.02
N ASN A 129 -4.82 16.68 27.87
CA ASN A 129 -4.21 16.21 26.63
C ASN A 129 -3.37 17.28 25.94
N CYS A 130 -3.78 18.55 26.00
CA CYS A 130 -3.19 19.62 25.20
C CYS A 130 -2.32 20.59 26.01
N ILE A 131 -2.69 20.87 27.26
CA ILE A 131 -2.01 21.90 28.08
C ILE A 131 -0.99 21.27 29.03
N ALA A 132 -1.40 20.25 29.78
CA ALA A 132 -0.54 19.56 30.74
C ALA A 132 0.49 18.63 30.07
N GLN A 133 0.56 18.63 28.72
CA GLN A 133 1.37 17.71 27.91
C GLN A 133 1.18 16.25 28.33
N GLY A 134 -0.07 15.88 28.64
CA GLY A 134 -0.40 14.50 28.97
C GLY A 134 0.08 13.59 27.85
N LEU A 135 1.07 12.76 28.17
CA LEU A 135 1.45 11.68 27.28
C LEU A 135 0.23 10.76 27.17
N ASN A 136 -0.31 10.62 25.97
CA ASN A 136 -1.49 9.82 25.74
C ASN A 136 -1.06 8.44 25.26
N TYR A 137 -1.36 7.43 26.07
CA TYR A 137 -1.01 6.05 25.77
C TYR A 137 -1.89 5.54 24.62
N ASP A 138 -1.26 5.22 23.49
CA ASP A 138 -1.94 4.58 22.38
C ASP A 138 -1.38 3.17 22.19
N THR A 139 -2.17 2.18 22.57
CA THR A 139 -1.76 0.77 22.54
C THR A 139 -1.62 0.21 21.12
N ILE A 140 -2.14 0.92 20.12
CA ILE A 140 -2.15 0.51 18.71
C ILE A 140 -1.03 1.24 17.95
N LEU A 141 -0.58 2.42 18.39
CA LEU A 141 0.38 3.26 17.65
C LEU A 141 1.72 2.55 17.41
N GLY A 142 2.23 1.81 18.39
CA GLY A 142 3.48 1.04 18.29
C GLY A 142 3.31 -0.46 18.00
N ILE A 143 2.19 -0.86 17.40
CA ILE A 143 1.86 -2.28 17.23
C ILE A 143 2.88 -3.05 16.38
N TRP A 144 3.55 -2.39 15.42
CA TRP A 144 4.63 -2.98 14.61
C TRP A 144 5.84 -3.40 15.45
N ASP A 145 6.19 -2.61 16.47
CA ASP A 145 7.30 -2.90 17.37
C ASP A 145 6.85 -3.71 18.60
N ARG A 146 5.60 -4.18 18.62
CA ARG A 146 4.94 -4.79 19.78
C ARG A 146 5.05 -3.89 21.02
N ASN A 147 5.13 -2.59 20.81
CA ASN A 147 5.27 -1.60 21.86
C ASN A 147 3.91 -0.94 22.13
N ALA A 148 3.18 -1.49 23.09
CA ALA A 148 1.91 -0.93 23.54
C ALA A 148 2.05 0.38 24.34
N TRP A 149 3.28 0.80 24.65
CA TRP A 149 3.59 2.01 25.41
C TRP A 149 4.06 3.14 24.50
N THR A 150 3.51 3.20 23.29
CA THR A 150 3.81 4.29 22.36
C THR A 150 2.91 5.47 22.67
N TRP A 151 3.53 6.63 22.73
CA TRP A 151 2.89 7.87 23.11
C TRP A 151 2.57 8.70 21.89
N ILE A 152 1.42 9.36 21.94
CA ILE A 152 1.10 10.47 21.05
C ILE A 152 1.07 11.74 21.88
N GLU A 153 1.75 12.77 21.41
CA GLU A 153 1.85 14.03 22.14
C GLU A 153 0.65 14.93 21.81
N GLY A 154 0.22 15.75 22.78
CA GLY A 154 -0.86 16.71 22.56
C GLY A 154 -0.65 17.59 21.32
N LYS A 155 0.60 18.00 21.04
CA LYS A 155 0.95 18.81 19.87
C LYS A 155 0.57 18.15 18.53
N ASP A 156 0.44 16.82 18.51
CA ASP A 156 0.12 16.08 17.30
C ASP A 156 -1.37 16.18 16.96
N PHE A 157 -2.27 16.39 17.92
CA PHE A 157 -3.72 16.36 17.67
C PHE A 157 -4.53 17.55 18.25
N CYS A 158 -3.92 18.41 19.05
CA CYS A 158 -4.58 19.54 19.71
C CYS A 158 -4.57 20.86 18.94
N ASP A 159 -4.05 20.86 17.72
CA ASP A 159 -3.95 22.07 16.90
C ASP A 159 -5.34 22.66 16.59
N ASP A 160 -5.49 23.97 16.86
CA ASP A 160 -6.74 24.72 16.71
C ASP A 160 -7.95 24.12 17.44
N LEU A 161 -7.72 23.22 18.40
CA LEU A 161 -8.79 22.58 19.16
C LEU A 161 -9.32 23.57 20.20
N GLN A 162 -10.58 23.97 20.05
CA GLN A 162 -11.28 24.79 21.03
C GLN A 162 -12.14 23.87 21.91
N PRO A 163 -11.95 23.83 23.23
CA PRO A 163 -12.76 22.99 24.10
C PRO A 163 -14.20 23.50 24.14
N GLU A 164 -15.14 22.59 23.97
CA GLU A 164 -16.56 22.85 24.17
C GLU A 164 -16.95 22.37 25.57
N TRP A 165 -17.29 23.30 26.46
CA TRP A 165 -17.62 23.01 27.87
C TRP A 165 -19.09 22.62 28.06
N ASP A 166 -19.93 22.91 27.06
CA ASP A 166 -21.39 22.83 27.16
C ASP A 166 -21.98 21.45 26.79
N LEU A 167 -21.15 20.42 26.67
CA LEU A 167 -21.60 19.05 26.37
C LEU A 167 -22.16 18.32 27.60
N PHE A 168 -21.92 18.85 28.80
CA PHE A 168 -22.26 18.20 30.05
C PHE A 168 -23.25 19.02 30.90
N VAL A 169 -24.41 18.44 31.16
CA VAL A 169 -25.34 18.90 32.20
C VAL A 169 -25.44 17.76 33.22
N PRO A 170 -25.08 17.97 34.50
CA PRO A 170 -25.20 16.93 35.51
C PRO A 170 -26.68 16.62 35.83
N THR A 171 -27.05 15.33 35.86
CA THR A 171 -28.46 14.89 35.98
C THR A 171 -28.58 13.58 36.76
N THR A 172 -29.79 13.18 37.12
CA THR A 172 -30.06 11.81 37.62
C THR A 172 -29.88 10.78 36.51
N CYS A 173 -29.38 9.59 36.82
CA CYS A 173 -29.12 8.57 35.79
C CYS A 173 -30.37 8.17 34.98
N SER A 174 -31.57 8.32 35.54
CA SER A 174 -32.86 8.07 34.89
C SER A 174 -33.26 9.08 33.80
N SER A 175 -32.63 10.27 33.76
CA SER A 175 -32.95 11.36 32.82
C SER A 175 -31.85 11.64 31.78
N MET A 176 -30.80 10.83 31.77
CA MET A 176 -29.54 11.15 31.11
C MET A 176 -29.65 11.35 29.59
N ASP A 177 -30.44 10.53 28.91
CA ASP A 177 -30.57 10.61 27.45
C ASP A 177 -31.34 11.86 27.00
N ALA A 178 -32.28 12.34 27.81
CA ALA A 178 -33.07 13.54 27.52
C ALA A 178 -32.27 14.84 27.69
N MET A 179 -31.18 14.79 28.46
CA MET A 179 -30.33 15.96 28.74
C MET A 179 -28.99 15.93 28.00
N THR A 180 -28.65 14.79 27.37
CA THR A 180 -27.51 14.73 26.46
C THR A 180 -27.83 15.56 25.22
N ARG A 181 -27.05 16.63 24.97
CA ARG A 181 -27.17 17.45 23.77
C ARG A 181 -26.58 16.73 22.55
N TRP A 182 -27.30 15.73 22.06
CA TRP A 182 -26.88 14.87 20.94
C TRP A 182 -26.55 15.64 19.66
N ASP A 183 -27.29 16.71 19.41
CA ASP A 183 -27.05 17.67 18.32
C ASP A 183 -25.65 18.29 18.43
N LYS A 184 -25.32 18.82 19.63
CA LYS A 184 -24.03 19.47 19.86
C LYS A 184 -22.90 18.45 19.90
N LEU A 185 -23.10 17.28 20.49
CA LEU A 185 -22.12 16.19 20.46
C LEU A 185 -21.79 15.78 19.01
N GLY A 186 -22.81 15.63 18.17
CA GLY A 186 -22.66 15.34 16.74
C GLY A 186 -21.91 16.44 16.00
N GLU A 187 -22.21 17.72 16.27
CA GLU A 187 -21.50 18.88 15.69
C GLU A 187 -20.01 18.89 16.07
N VAL A 188 -19.70 18.71 17.37
CA VAL A 188 -18.32 18.70 17.87
C VAL A 188 -17.54 17.53 17.29
N TYR A 189 -18.15 16.34 17.27
CA TYR A 189 -17.56 15.16 16.64
C TYR A 189 -17.27 15.42 15.15
N ALA A 190 -18.25 15.92 14.39
CA ALA A 190 -18.12 16.16 12.97
C ALA A 190 -17.05 17.22 12.66
N LYS A 191 -16.99 18.30 13.44
CA LYS A 191 -15.98 19.35 13.30
C LYS A 191 -14.57 18.83 13.59
N ALA A 192 -14.41 18.03 14.65
CA ALA A 192 -13.13 17.42 14.99
C ALA A 192 -12.66 16.44 13.91
N ALA A 193 -13.56 15.57 13.44
CA ALA A 193 -13.28 14.62 12.36
C ALA A 193 -12.95 15.32 11.03
N ALA A 194 -13.71 16.36 10.66
CA ALA A 194 -13.46 17.15 9.46
C ALA A 194 -12.07 17.82 9.49
N HIS A 195 -11.67 18.39 10.63
CA HIS A 195 -10.33 18.96 10.79
C HIS A 195 -9.24 17.91 10.62
N ALA A 196 -9.39 16.74 11.26
CA ALA A 196 -8.43 15.64 11.11
C ALA A 196 -8.29 15.21 9.64
N ASN A 197 -9.41 15.13 8.91
CA ASN A 197 -9.42 14.82 7.48
C ASN A 197 -8.80 15.91 6.60
N VAL A 198 -8.88 17.18 7.00
CA VAL A 198 -8.24 18.27 6.23
C VAL A 198 -6.73 18.31 6.50
N LYS A 199 -6.32 18.20 7.77
CA LYS A 199 -4.92 18.40 8.16
C LYS A 199 -4.11 17.12 8.18
N TYR A 200 -4.50 16.16 9.02
CA TYR A 200 -3.68 14.96 9.26
C TYR A 200 -3.68 14.03 8.04
N TYR A 201 -4.74 14.05 7.24
CA TYR A 201 -4.78 13.27 6.01
C TYR A 201 -3.80 13.79 4.94
N ALA A 202 -3.61 15.12 4.86
CA ALA A 202 -2.59 15.69 3.99
C ALA A 202 -1.18 15.30 4.45
N GLU A 203 -0.95 15.27 5.77
CA GLU A 203 0.31 14.79 6.35
C GLU A 203 0.52 13.29 6.12
N TYR A 204 -0.54 12.47 6.19
CA TYR A 204 -0.51 11.06 5.79
C TYR A 204 -0.04 10.88 4.34
N TRP A 205 -0.60 11.65 3.40
CA TRP A 205 -0.18 11.57 2.00
C TRP A 205 1.26 12.04 1.79
N LYS A 206 1.71 13.03 2.56
CA LYS A 206 3.12 13.44 2.57
C LYS A 206 4.01 12.26 3.00
N ASP A 207 3.68 11.59 4.12
CA ASP A 207 4.41 10.42 4.61
C ASP A 207 4.44 9.27 3.58
N VAL A 208 3.30 9.04 2.89
CA VAL A 208 3.20 8.06 1.78
C VAL A 208 4.16 8.42 0.65
N LEU A 209 4.11 9.66 0.15
CA LEU A 209 4.90 10.08 -1.00
C LEU A 209 6.40 10.10 -0.67
N GLU A 210 6.77 10.53 0.53
CA GLU A 210 8.16 10.47 1.01
C GLU A 210 8.65 9.02 1.13
N THR A 211 7.80 8.12 1.64
CA THR A 211 8.12 6.69 1.74
C THR A 211 8.35 6.06 0.36
N VAL A 212 7.41 6.28 -0.58
CA VAL A 212 7.52 5.77 -1.95
C VAL A 212 8.74 6.37 -2.65
N GLY A 213 8.95 7.68 -2.56
CA GLY A 213 10.11 8.33 -3.17
C GLY A 213 11.45 7.85 -2.60
N LYS A 214 11.50 7.53 -1.30
CA LYS A 214 12.72 7.05 -0.62
C LYS A 214 13.03 5.59 -0.92
N HIS A 215 12.03 4.71 -0.90
CA HIS A 215 12.22 3.25 -0.93
C HIS A 215 11.86 2.61 -2.29
N LEU A 216 11.14 3.34 -3.15
CA LEU A 216 10.77 2.94 -4.52
C LEU A 216 11.07 4.06 -5.54
N PRO A 217 12.28 4.65 -5.55
CA PRO A 217 12.59 5.85 -6.34
C PRO A 217 12.47 5.66 -7.85
N LEU A 218 12.49 4.41 -8.33
CA LEU A 218 12.50 4.05 -9.74
C LEU A 218 11.30 3.20 -10.14
N ALA A 219 10.26 3.17 -9.31
CA ALA A 219 9.10 2.36 -9.60
C ALA A 219 8.35 2.88 -10.83
N LEU A 220 7.61 1.98 -11.48
CA LEU A 220 6.73 2.35 -12.58
C LEU A 220 5.49 3.00 -11.97
N TRP A 221 5.26 4.28 -12.27
CA TRP A 221 4.12 5.04 -11.77
C TRP A 221 3.04 5.04 -12.83
N TRP A 222 1.86 4.55 -12.46
CA TRP A 222 0.65 4.66 -13.26
C TRP A 222 -0.30 5.64 -12.60
N ASP A 223 -0.96 6.44 -13.44
CA ASP A 223 -1.63 7.69 -13.11
C ASP A 223 -2.46 7.68 -11.81
N GLY A 224 -2.23 8.68 -10.96
CA GLY A 224 -3.16 9.08 -9.93
C GLY A 224 -2.93 8.61 -8.49
N LEU A 225 -1.72 8.53 -7.92
CA LEU A 225 -1.61 8.24 -6.46
C LEU A 225 -2.33 9.28 -5.56
N TYR A 226 -2.93 10.31 -6.16
CA TYR A 226 -3.84 11.27 -5.54
C TYR A 226 -5.25 10.73 -5.41
N PRO A 227 -6.02 11.08 -4.37
CA PRO A 227 -7.43 10.73 -4.29
C PRO A 227 -8.21 11.33 -5.47
N THR A 228 -8.42 10.55 -6.53
CA THR A 228 -9.47 10.85 -7.51
C THR A 228 -10.80 10.42 -6.91
N LEU A 229 -11.89 11.02 -7.39
CA LEU A 229 -13.28 10.85 -6.95
C LEU A 229 -13.66 9.45 -6.41
N PRO A 230 -14.64 9.34 -5.49
CA PRO A 230 -15.08 8.07 -4.92
C PRO A 230 -15.33 7.02 -6.00
N GLY A 231 -14.62 5.89 -5.95
CA GLY A 231 -14.83 4.75 -6.85
C GLY A 231 -13.73 4.51 -7.89
N ASN A 232 -12.82 5.46 -8.12
CA ASN A 232 -11.64 5.22 -8.98
C ASN A 232 -10.41 4.99 -8.10
N SER A 233 -9.92 3.74 -8.08
CA SER A 233 -8.59 3.42 -7.53
C SER A 233 -7.58 4.28 -8.26
N SER A 234 -6.91 5.12 -7.50
CA SER A 234 -6.10 6.18 -8.02
C SER A 234 -4.64 5.75 -7.82
N GLY A 235 -3.90 5.64 -8.92
CA GLY A 235 -2.47 5.39 -8.89
C GLY A 235 -2.07 3.98 -8.54
N LEU A 236 -1.16 3.45 -9.35
CA LEU A 236 -0.47 2.20 -9.03
C LEU A 236 1.02 2.41 -9.20
N VAL A 237 1.78 2.02 -8.19
CA VAL A 237 3.25 1.98 -8.25
C VAL A 237 3.67 0.52 -8.21
N LEU A 238 4.39 0.06 -9.24
CA LEU A 238 4.88 -1.31 -9.35
C LEU A 238 6.41 -1.34 -9.40
N GLN A 239 7.01 -2.30 -8.70
CA GLN A 239 8.44 -2.55 -8.76
C GLN A 239 8.76 -4.06 -8.67
N PRO A 240 9.61 -4.60 -9.55
CA PRO A 240 10.23 -5.91 -9.35
C PRO A 240 10.99 -6.00 -8.02
N VAL A 241 10.88 -7.12 -7.31
CA VAL A 241 11.50 -7.30 -5.99
C VAL A 241 12.51 -8.43 -5.97
N VAL A 242 13.78 -8.10 -5.72
CA VAL A 242 14.83 -9.10 -5.55
C VAL A 242 15.15 -9.40 -4.09
N GLY A 243 15.49 -10.65 -3.80
CA GLY A 243 15.81 -11.11 -2.46
C GLY A 243 16.81 -12.26 -2.47
N PRO A 244 17.19 -12.79 -1.30
CA PRO A 244 17.94 -14.03 -1.21
C PRO A 244 17.14 -15.20 -1.83
N PRO A 245 17.79 -16.28 -2.28
CA PRO A 245 17.08 -17.44 -2.79
C PRO A 245 16.11 -17.98 -1.74
N ASN A 246 14.92 -18.40 -2.16
CA ASN A 246 13.95 -19.06 -1.31
C ASN A 246 13.71 -20.51 -1.79
N PRO A 247 14.61 -21.45 -1.45
CA PRO A 247 14.51 -22.83 -1.92
C PRO A 247 13.18 -23.49 -1.58
N ALA A 248 12.59 -23.14 -0.43
CA ALA A 248 11.32 -23.73 0.02
C ALA A 248 10.15 -23.38 -0.91
N GLN A 249 10.08 -22.13 -1.38
CA GLN A 249 9.08 -21.70 -2.36
C GLN A 249 9.21 -22.47 -3.68
N TYR A 250 10.44 -22.57 -4.22
CA TYR A 250 10.67 -23.29 -5.48
C TYR A 250 10.48 -24.80 -5.35
N VAL A 251 10.77 -25.38 -4.19
CA VAL A 251 10.41 -26.77 -3.88
C VAL A 251 8.89 -26.96 -3.95
N GLN A 252 8.13 -26.07 -3.32
CA GLN A 252 6.67 -26.16 -3.32
C GLN A 252 6.13 -26.02 -4.75
N LEU A 253 6.63 -25.04 -5.51
CA LEU A 253 6.30 -24.87 -6.93
C LEU A 253 6.63 -26.12 -7.75
N ALA A 254 7.81 -26.71 -7.53
CA ALA A 254 8.20 -27.96 -8.18
C ALA A 254 7.23 -29.10 -7.89
N ARG A 255 6.85 -29.30 -6.61
CA ARG A 255 5.88 -30.34 -6.23
C ARG A 255 4.52 -30.13 -6.88
N GLU A 256 4.01 -28.90 -6.85
CA GLU A 256 2.73 -28.56 -7.47
C GLU A 256 2.78 -28.73 -8.99
N ALA A 257 3.88 -28.32 -9.63
CA ALA A 257 4.10 -28.55 -11.05
C ALA A 257 4.12 -30.05 -11.36
N GLN A 258 4.84 -30.86 -10.58
CA GLN A 258 4.92 -32.32 -10.75
C GLN A 258 3.54 -32.99 -10.67
N GLN A 259 2.66 -32.52 -9.78
CA GLN A 259 1.30 -33.03 -9.64
C GLN A 259 0.41 -32.71 -10.85
N LYS A 260 0.70 -31.63 -11.59
CA LYS A 260 -0.05 -31.22 -12.78
C LYS A 260 0.54 -31.81 -14.06
N ASP A 261 1.86 -31.71 -14.22
CA ASP A 261 2.63 -32.18 -15.36
C ASP A 261 4.12 -32.29 -14.97
N LEU A 262 4.69 -33.51 -15.09
CA LEU A 262 6.11 -33.77 -14.82
C LEU A 262 7.07 -32.83 -15.59
N ARG A 263 6.62 -32.26 -16.72
CA ARG A 263 7.42 -31.35 -17.55
C ARG A 263 7.62 -29.97 -16.93
N GLY A 264 6.64 -29.44 -16.18
CA GLY A 264 6.81 -28.19 -15.44
C GLY A 264 7.85 -28.32 -14.32
N PHE A 265 7.83 -29.46 -13.62
CA PHE A 265 8.86 -29.78 -12.63
C PHE A 265 10.26 -29.89 -13.24
N ALA A 266 10.38 -30.60 -14.37
CA ALA A 266 11.65 -30.72 -15.10
C ALA A 266 12.15 -29.35 -15.59
N TYR A 267 11.24 -28.46 -16.01
CA TYR A 267 11.58 -27.09 -16.40
C TYR A 267 12.25 -26.32 -15.26
N ILE A 268 11.67 -26.37 -14.05
CA ILE A 268 12.22 -25.71 -12.86
C ILE A 268 13.60 -26.29 -12.54
N LEU A 269 13.73 -27.62 -12.41
CA LEU A 269 15.01 -28.23 -12.04
C LEU A 269 16.13 -27.94 -13.05
N ALA A 270 15.82 -27.93 -14.35
CA ALA A 270 16.81 -27.71 -15.39
C ALA A 270 17.34 -26.26 -15.42
N ARG A 271 16.61 -25.31 -14.83
CA ARG A 271 16.91 -23.88 -14.91
C ARG A 271 17.09 -23.20 -13.56
N TYR A 272 16.80 -23.88 -12.47
CA TYR A 272 16.97 -23.34 -11.13
C TYR A 272 18.47 -23.29 -10.79
N PRO A 273 19.05 -22.10 -10.61
CA PRO A 273 20.49 -21.90 -10.46
C PRO A 273 21.06 -22.46 -9.15
N PHE A 274 20.21 -22.72 -8.15
CA PHE A 274 20.59 -23.23 -6.83
C PHE A 274 20.08 -24.65 -6.59
N LEU A 275 20.18 -25.50 -7.62
CA LEU A 275 19.67 -26.89 -7.60
C LEU A 275 20.27 -27.72 -6.45
N ASP A 276 21.52 -27.44 -6.10
CA ASP A 276 22.23 -28.04 -4.96
C ASP A 276 21.52 -27.75 -3.62
N LEU A 277 20.99 -26.54 -3.44
CA LEU A 277 20.17 -26.18 -2.28
C LEU A 277 18.82 -26.93 -2.25
N LEU A 278 18.32 -27.39 -3.40
CA LEU A 278 17.12 -28.24 -3.49
C LEU A 278 17.43 -29.74 -3.25
N GLY A 279 18.71 -30.14 -3.28
CA GLY A 279 19.16 -31.54 -3.39
C GLY A 279 18.67 -32.49 -2.30
N ASN A 280 18.51 -32.01 -1.06
CA ASN A 280 17.98 -32.83 0.05
C ASN A 280 16.46 -33.10 -0.08
N ILE A 281 15.76 -32.31 -0.88
CA ILE A 281 14.30 -32.38 -1.01
C ILE A 281 13.89 -33.15 -2.27
N VAL A 282 14.65 -33.02 -3.36
CA VAL A 282 14.47 -33.80 -4.60
C VAL A 282 14.78 -35.29 -4.38
N THR A 283 15.68 -35.61 -3.45
CA THR A 283 16.08 -36.99 -3.14
C THR A 283 15.12 -37.74 -2.20
N SER A 284 14.40 -37.02 -1.34
CA SER A 284 13.45 -37.62 -0.38
C SER A 284 12.05 -37.86 -0.95
N THR A 285 11.73 -37.22 -2.07
CA THR A 285 10.47 -37.45 -2.79
C THR A 285 10.77 -38.39 -3.95
N VAL A 286 10.00 -39.47 -4.15
CA VAL A 286 10.16 -40.33 -5.34
C VAL A 286 9.72 -39.53 -6.56
N VAL A 287 10.66 -38.75 -7.11
CA VAL A 287 10.43 -37.91 -8.27
C VAL A 287 10.36 -38.81 -9.50
N GLN A 288 9.20 -38.82 -10.14
CA GLN A 288 9.03 -39.50 -11.41
C GLN A 288 9.82 -38.73 -12.46
N ARG A 289 10.92 -39.33 -12.94
CA ARG A 289 11.68 -38.77 -14.06
C ARG A 289 10.82 -38.81 -15.32
N LEU A 290 10.91 -37.76 -16.13
CA LEU A 290 10.34 -37.79 -17.48
C LEU A 290 10.97 -38.92 -18.29
N PRO A 291 10.17 -39.66 -19.09
CA PRO A 291 10.71 -40.56 -20.11
C PRO A 291 11.68 -39.83 -21.03
N THR A 292 12.74 -40.49 -21.48
CA THR A 292 13.81 -39.90 -22.31
C THR A 292 13.28 -39.22 -23.58
N GLU A 293 12.22 -39.75 -24.18
CA GLU A 293 11.55 -39.16 -25.35
C GLU A 293 10.93 -37.79 -25.02
N ALA A 294 10.26 -37.67 -23.87
CA ALA A 294 9.63 -36.41 -23.43
C ALA A 294 10.63 -35.34 -23.00
N GLN A 295 11.91 -35.69 -22.80
CA GLN A 295 12.98 -34.73 -22.54
C GLN A 295 13.43 -34.01 -23.82
N LYS A 296 13.12 -34.55 -25.00
CA LYS A 296 13.48 -33.96 -26.30
C LYS A 296 12.52 -32.84 -26.73
N ASP A 297 11.27 -32.92 -26.30
CA ASP A 297 10.24 -31.90 -26.56
C ASP A 297 10.45 -30.71 -25.59
N GLY A 298 11.27 -29.74 -26.01
CA GLY A 298 11.57 -28.55 -25.21
C GLY A 298 10.32 -27.80 -24.73
N PHE A 299 10.45 -27.03 -23.64
CA PHE A 299 9.48 -26.07 -23.07
C PHE A 299 8.02 -26.53 -22.86
N ALA A 300 7.67 -27.80 -23.09
CA ALA A 300 6.32 -28.30 -22.86
C ALA A 300 5.99 -28.28 -21.35
N GLY A 301 4.76 -27.93 -20.98
CA GLY A 301 4.32 -27.80 -19.58
C GLY A 301 4.41 -26.39 -18.96
N LEU A 302 4.94 -25.40 -19.69
CA LEU A 302 4.94 -23.99 -19.26
C LEU A 302 3.54 -23.45 -18.99
N GLU A 303 2.54 -23.83 -19.79
CA GLU A 303 1.15 -23.41 -19.63
C GLU A 303 0.59 -23.69 -18.22
N TRP A 304 0.98 -24.82 -17.62
CA TRP A 304 0.60 -25.19 -16.25
C TRP A 304 1.47 -24.54 -15.18
N LEU A 305 2.71 -24.18 -15.51
CA LEU A 305 3.65 -23.54 -14.60
C LEU A 305 3.31 -22.07 -14.36
N GLU A 306 2.86 -21.34 -15.39
CA GLU A 306 2.59 -19.90 -15.28
C GLU A 306 1.53 -19.57 -14.20
N PRO A 307 0.36 -20.26 -14.12
CA PRO A 307 -0.58 -20.04 -13.03
C PRO A 307 -0.02 -20.40 -11.65
N LEU A 308 0.88 -21.38 -11.56
CA LEU A 308 1.50 -21.78 -10.30
C LEU A 308 2.53 -20.76 -9.82
N LYS A 309 3.25 -20.06 -10.70
CA LYS A 309 4.16 -18.97 -10.28
C LYS A 309 3.43 -17.85 -9.54
N ALA A 310 2.15 -17.60 -9.85
CA ALA A 310 1.31 -16.65 -9.12
C ALA A 310 1.09 -17.03 -7.65
N THR A 311 1.21 -18.32 -7.30
CA THR A 311 1.06 -18.78 -5.91
C THR A 311 2.32 -18.51 -5.07
N LEU A 312 3.50 -18.37 -5.70
CA LEU A 312 4.77 -18.09 -5.00
C LEU A 312 4.77 -16.75 -4.25
N THR A 313 4.06 -15.75 -4.78
CA THR A 313 3.97 -14.38 -4.22
C THR A 313 2.70 -14.16 -3.42
N LYS A 314 1.98 -15.23 -3.03
CA LYS A 314 0.68 -15.06 -2.37
C LYS A 314 0.89 -14.48 -0.97
N ARG A 315 0.67 -13.17 -0.87
CA ARG A 315 0.70 -12.42 0.37
C ARG A 315 -0.54 -11.56 0.52
N GLU A 316 -1.02 -11.47 1.74
CA GLU A 316 -2.04 -10.50 2.11
C GLU A 316 -1.53 -9.07 1.90
N THR A 317 -2.48 -8.15 1.77
CA THR A 317 -2.19 -6.71 1.83
C THR A 317 -2.02 -6.26 3.29
N ILE A 318 -1.37 -5.12 3.54
CA ILE A 318 -1.25 -4.53 4.89
C ILE A 318 -2.60 -4.22 5.61
N PHE A 319 -3.73 -4.32 4.90
CA PHE A 319 -5.08 -4.09 5.44
C PHE A 319 -6.10 -5.15 4.98
N SER A 320 -5.68 -6.40 4.87
CA SER A 320 -6.52 -7.51 4.40
C SER A 320 -7.64 -7.89 5.35
N ARG A 321 -7.49 -7.63 6.66
CA ARG A 321 -8.39 -8.13 7.72
C ARG A 321 -8.93 -7.00 8.58
N THR A 322 -10.21 -7.10 8.96
CA THR A 322 -10.93 -6.10 9.77
C THR A 322 -10.40 -5.99 11.21
N ASN A 323 -9.77 -7.04 11.73
CA ASN A 323 -9.21 -7.09 13.09
C ASN A 323 -7.68 -7.03 13.13
N GLN A 324 -7.02 -6.73 12.00
CA GLN A 324 -5.56 -6.71 11.86
C GLN A 324 -4.87 -5.75 12.85
N TRP A 325 -5.61 -4.74 13.32
CA TRP A 325 -5.15 -3.74 14.30
C TRP A 325 -5.66 -4.00 15.72
N ALA A 326 -6.68 -4.85 15.88
CA ALA A 326 -7.41 -5.05 17.13
C ALA A 326 -6.89 -6.24 17.95
N SER A 327 -6.02 -7.09 17.39
CA SER A 327 -5.43 -8.21 18.14
C SER A 327 -4.37 -7.70 19.11
N TRP A 328 -4.78 -7.49 20.37
CA TRP A 328 -3.90 -7.09 21.45
C TRP A 328 -2.73 -8.09 21.62
N PRO A 329 -1.46 -7.62 21.62
CA PRO A 329 -0.29 -8.48 21.78
C PRO A 329 -0.31 -9.30 23.07
N PHE A 330 -0.86 -8.76 24.16
CA PHE A 330 -0.81 -9.37 25.49
C PHE A 330 -1.87 -10.44 25.76
N LEU A 331 -3.03 -10.39 25.08
CA LEU A 331 -4.14 -11.30 25.38
C LEU A 331 -4.30 -12.45 24.37
N SER A 332 -3.71 -12.32 23.18
CA SER A 332 -3.97 -13.27 22.09
C SER A 332 -2.71 -13.83 21.42
N GLY A 333 -1.51 -13.40 21.84
CA GLY A 333 -0.29 -13.64 21.05
C GLY A 333 -0.42 -13.11 19.62
N GLY A 334 -1.34 -12.16 19.41
CA GLY A 334 -1.76 -11.68 18.09
C GLY A 334 -0.57 -11.18 17.29
N LYS A 335 -0.47 -11.63 16.04
CA LYS A 335 0.41 -11.02 15.05
C LYS A 335 -0.12 -9.61 14.82
N GLY A 336 0.76 -8.62 14.86
CA GLY A 336 0.39 -7.22 14.58
C GLY A 336 -0.11 -7.04 13.14
N PRO A 337 -0.12 -5.82 12.61
CA PRO A 337 -0.62 -5.54 11.26
C PRO A 337 0.25 -6.09 10.12
N GLU A 338 1.19 -6.99 10.42
CA GLU A 338 2.03 -7.68 9.46
C GLU A 338 1.18 -8.47 8.45
N PRO A 339 1.37 -8.26 7.14
CA PRO A 339 0.69 -9.09 6.14
C PRO A 339 1.14 -10.54 6.23
N GLU A 340 0.18 -11.46 6.25
CA GLU A 340 0.45 -12.90 6.26
C GLU A 340 0.66 -13.46 4.85
N GLY A 341 1.28 -14.63 4.80
CA GLY A 341 1.64 -15.29 3.55
C GLY A 341 3.10 -15.05 3.17
N SER A 342 3.46 -15.54 2.00
CA SER A 342 4.82 -15.49 1.51
C SER A 342 5.03 -14.24 0.67
N SER A 343 6.00 -13.39 1.02
CA SER A 343 6.59 -12.48 0.04
C SER A 343 7.23 -13.33 -1.04
N GLY A 344 6.93 -13.02 -2.31
CA GLY A 344 7.73 -13.57 -3.39
C GLY A 344 8.85 -12.59 -3.65
N ALA A 345 10.07 -13.07 -3.57
CA ALA A 345 11.25 -12.38 -4.03
C ALA A 345 12.01 -13.36 -4.93
N ALA A 346 12.66 -12.84 -5.96
CA ALA A 346 13.45 -13.68 -6.85
C ALA A 346 14.84 -13.07 -7.05
N THR A 347 15.84 -13.92 -7.16
CA THR A 347 17.18 -13.50 -7.58
C THR A 347 17.19 -13.24 -9.08
N PRO A 348 18.06 -12.36 -9.61
CA PRO A 348 18.30 -12.18 -11.05
C PRO A 348 18.33 -13.48 -11.86
N TYR A 349 18.94 -14.53 -11.30
CA TYR A 349 19.07 -15.84 -11.93
C TYR A 349 17.78 -16.65 -11.95
N GLU A 350 16.92 -16.50 -10.93
CA GLU A 350 15.61 -17.15 -10.89
C GLU A 350 14.63 -16.52 -11.88
N TYR A 351 14.70 -15.20 -12.12
CA TYR A 351 13.97 -14.59 -13.24
C TYR A 351 14.43 -15.19 -14.57
N ALA A 352 15.74 -15.22 -14.82
CA ALA A 352 16.28 -15.73 -16.09
C ALA A 352 16.05 -17.23 -16.29
N GLY A 353 16.09 -18.01 -15.21
CA GLY A 353 15.94 -19.46 -15.25
C GLY A 353 14.49 -19.90 -15.22
N VAL A 354 13.70 -19.42 -14.27
CA VAL A 354 12.35 -19.93 -14.01
C VAL A 354 11.28 -18.99 -14.59
N GLY A 355 11.62 -17.74 -14.93
CA GLY A 355 10.67 -16.76 -15.44
C GLY A 355 9.64 -16.35 -14.39
N HIS A 356 10.07 -16.23 -13.14
CA HIS A 356 9.24 -15.77 -12.04
C HIS A 356 9.63 -14.34 -11.68
N VAL A 357 8.74 -13.37 -11.93
CA VAL A 357 8.96 -11.97 -11.57
C VAL A 357 7.99 -11.55 -10.46
N PRO A 358 8.40 -11.53 -9.18
CA PRO A 358 7.62 -10.88 -8.15
C PRO A 358 7.60 -9.37 -8.32
N LEU A 359 6.40 -8.81 -8.34
CA LEU A 359 6.13 -7.39 -8.29
C LEU A 359 5.53 -7.03 -6.93
N PHE A 360 6.10 -5.99 -6.34
CA PHE A 360 5.49 -5.28 -5.23
C PHE A 360 4.71 -4.09 -5.77
N GLY A 361 3.46 -3.98 -5.34
CA GLY A 361 2.55 -2.94 -5.74
C GLY A 361 2.09 -2.08 -4.57
N VAL A 362 2.00 -0.77 -4.81
CA VAL A 362 1.40 0.21 -3.91
C VAL A 362 0.24 0.88 -4.65
N GLN A 363 -0.96 0.86 -4.08
CA GLN A 363 -2.16 1.40 -4.73
C GLN A 363 -3.02 2.15 -3.72
N SER A 364 -3.66 3.24 -4.15
CA SER A 364 -4.69 3.92 -3.35
C SER A 364 -6.04 3.23 -3.54
N ARG A 365 -6.75 2.97 -2.44
CA ARG A 365 -8.13 2.47 -2.47
C ARG A 365 -8.99 3.27 -1.52
N PHE A 366 -10.19 3.66 -1.95
CA PHE A 366 -11.18 4.19 -1.04
C PHE A 366 -11.51 3.14 0.01
N ALA A 367 -11.30 3.46 1.29
CA ALA A 367 -11.58 2.58 2.40
C ALA A 367 -12.79 3.10 3.17
N LEU A 368 -13.75 2.20 3.40
CA LEU A 368 -14.85 2.40 4.32
C LEU A 368 -14.66 1.42 5.48
N GLU A 369 -14.10 1.90 6.58
CA GLU A 369 -13.78 1.04 7.72
C GLU A 369 -14.03 1.73 9.05
N PHE A 370 -14.33 0.92 10.06
CA PHE A 370 -14.34 1.40 11.43
C PHE A 370 -12.91 1.43 11.97
N SER A 371 -12.55 2.55 12.58
CA SER A 371 -11.32 2.62 13.35
C SER A 371 -11.34 1.57 14.46
N PRO A 372 -10.22 0.87 14.71
CA PRO A 372 -10.08 0.04 15.91
C PRO A 372 -10.07 0.90 17.19
N ARG A 373 -9.89 2.22 17.07
CA ARG A 373 -9.97 3.19 18.16
C ARG A 373 -11.39 3.74 18.24
N VAL A 374 -12.03 3.55 19.40
CA VAL A 374 -13.40 3.98 19.64
C VAL A 374 -13.39 5.09 20.69
N PRO A 375 -13.60 6.37 20.32
CA PRO A 375 -13.75 7.45 21.29
C PRO A 375 -14.80 7.12 22.33
N ILE A 376 -14.51 7.47 23.57
CA ILE A 376 -15.44 7.28 24.68
C ILE A 376 -15.86 8.67 25.13
N PHE A 377 -17.15 8.97 24.93
CA PHE A 377 -17.76 10.12 25.55
C PHE A 377 -18.14 9.75 26.99
N TRP A 378 -17.52 10.40 27.96
CA TRP A 378 -17.82 10.16 29.37
C TRP A 378 -18.94 11.07 29.84
N ARG A 379 -20.07 10.46 30.23
CA ARG A 379 -21.15 11.15 30.95
C ARG A 379 -20.96 10.92 32.43
N VAL A 380 -21.40 11.86 33.26
CA VAL A 380 -21.51 11.68 34.71
C VAL A 380 -22.96 11.92 35.11
N CYS A 381 -23.60 10.93 35.72
CA CYS A 381 -24.90 11.11 36.35
C CYS A 381 -24.79 10.95 37.86
N PHE A 382 -25.79 11.38 38.59
CA PHE A 382 -25.89 11.13 40.02
C PHE A 382 -26.86 9.99 40.30
N SER A 383 -26.46 9.09 41.21
CA SER A 383 -27.36 8.08 41.77
C SER A 383 -28.54 8.74 42.47
N GLU A 384 -29.66 8.02 42.56
CA GLU A 384 -30.84 8.46 43.31
C GLU A 384 -30.70 8.24 44.83
N THR A 385 -29.51 7.85 45.30
CA THR A 385 -29.22 7.64 46.73
C THR A 385 -28.95 8.97 47.45
N PHE A 386 -29.07 8.97 48.78
CA PHE A 386 -28.64 10.09 49.61
C PHE A 386 -27.46 9.64 50.51
N PRO A 387 -26.26 10.24 50.38
CA PRO A 387 -25.90 11.30 49.43
C PRO A 387 -25.84 10.82 47.96
N PRO A 388 -26.03 11.71 46.97
CA PRO A 388 -25.90 11.38 45.56
C PRO A 388 -24.44 11.04 45.24
N VAL A 389 -24.24 9.95 44.51
CA VAL A 389 -22.92 9.46 44.10
C VAL A 389 -22.76 9.67 42.59
N PRO A 390 -21.67 10.31 42.13
CA PRO A 390 -21.41 10.46 40.71
C PRO A 390 -21.06 9.09 40.09
N ILE A 391 -21.76 8.72 39.03
CA ILE A 391 -21.58 7.49 38.27
C ILE A 391 -21.11 7.87 36.85
N PRO A 392 -19.87 7.50 36.46
CA PRO A 392 -19.42 7.68 35.09
C PRO A 392 -20.10 6.65 34.18
N VAL A 393 -20.67 7.12 33.07
CA VAL A 393 -21.32 6.29 32.05
C VAL A 393 -20.56 6.45 30.74
N PRO A 394 -19.75 5.44 30.33
CA PRO A 394 -19.03 5.49 29.07
C PRO A 394 -19.99 5.28 27.91
N LEU A 395 -19.91 6.14 26.91
CA LEU A 395 -20.62 5.98 25.65
C LEU A 395 -19.61 5.82 24.50
N PRO A 396 -19.45 4.61 23.94
CA PRO A 396 -18.58 4.40 22.80
C PRO A 396 -19.17 5.04 21.54
N LEU A 397 -18.39 5.84 20.83
CA LEU A 397 -18.76 6.49 19.58
C LEU A 397 -17.92 5.90 18.42
N PRO A 398 -18.45 4.98 17.61
CA PRO A 398 -17.69 4.39 16.51
C PRO A 398 -17.15 5.46 15.56
N MET A 399 -15.90 5.28 15.11
CA MET A 399 -15.30 6.16 14.11
C MET A 399 -15.30 5.49 12.75
N LEU A 400 -16.04 6.07 11.80
CA LEU A 400 -16.05 5.64 10.41
C LEU A 400 -15.03 6.46 9.62
N MET A 401 -13.98 5.79 9.12
CA MET A 401 -13.01 6.39 8.22
C MET A 401 -13.50 6.23 6.78
N THR A 402 -13.57 7.35 6.05
CA THR A 402 -14.11 7.45 4.68
C THR A 402 -13.09 8.07 3.73
N ASN A 403 -11.82 7.67 3.85
CA ASN A 403 -10.72 8.25 3.07
C ASN A 403 -10.08 7.21 2.16
N SER A 404 -9.34 7.68 1.16
CA SER A 404 -8.46 6.79 0.40
C SER A 404 -7.27 6.38 1.24
N ARG A 405 -7.03 5.07 1.30
CA ARG A 405 -5.91 4.46 1.99
C ARG A 405 -5.02 3.77 0.99
N VAL A 406 -3.72 4.01 1.11
CA VAL A 406 -2.71 3.29 0.36
C VAL A 406 -2.54 1.91 0.93
N THR A 407 -2.73 0.90 0.08
CA THR A 407 -2.50 -0.51 0.41
C THR A 407 -1.37 -1.06 -0.44
N THR A 408 -0.81 -2.17 -0.01
CA THR A 408 0.24 -2.89 -0.72
C THR A 408 -0.27 -4.22 -1.23
N PHE A 409 0.37 -4.77 -2.26
CA PHE A 409 0.13 -6.13 -2.69
C PHE A 409 1.37 -6.73 -3.32
N TRP A 410 1.39 -8.06 -3.35
CA TRP A 410 2.42 -8.83 -4.02
C TRP A 410 1.76 -9.62 -5.14
N GLN A 411 2.35 -9.53 -6.32
CA GLN A 411 1.87 -10.26 -7.48
C GLN A 411 3.06 -10.81 -8.24
N SER A 412 3.05 -12.10 -8.54
CA SER A 412 3.95 -12.63 -9.53
C SER A 412 3.38 -12.30 -10.89
N VAL A 413 4.23 -11.74 -11.72
CA VAL A 413 4.02 -11.82 -13.15
C VAL A 413 4.71 -13.11 -13.61
N PRO A 414 3.92 -14.15 -13.97
CA PRO A 414 4.46 -15.24 -14.75
C PRO A 414 5.06 -14.66 -16.02
N GLU A 415 6.33 -14.91 -16.31
CA GLU A 415 6.87 -14.49 -17.60
C GLU A 415 6.07 -15.13 -18.72
N GLY A 416 5.62 -14.29 -19.64
CA GLY A 416 5.12 -14.75 -20.92
C GLY A 416 6.21 -15.28 -21.86
N TYR A 417 7.50 -15.33 -21.48
CA TYR A 417 8.62 -15.56 -22.41
C TYR A 417 9.91 -16.06 -21.73
N PRO A 418 10.54 -17.19 -22.14
CA PRO A 418 11.91 -17.53 -21.74
C PRO A 418 12.93 -16.46 -22.17
N ILE A 419 13.69 -15.90 -21.22
CA ILE A 419 14.77 -14.93 -21.49
C ILE A 419 15.86 -15.55 -22.38
N ALA A 420 15.72 -15.38 -23.69
CA ALA A 420 16.64 -15.96 -24.64
C ALA A 420 17.88 -15.06 -24.80
N ARG A 421 18.85 -15.31 -23.92
CA ARG A 421 20.24 -14.78 -23.81
C ARG A 421 20.41 -13.67 -22.77
N VAL A 422 20.54 -14.05 -21.50
CA VAL A 422 21.47 -13.34 -20.60
C VAL A 422 22.88 -13.68 -21.09
N LYS A 423 23.42 -12.86 -22.00
CA LYS A 423 24.84 -12.92 -22.34
C LYS A 423 25.47 -11.67 -21.76
N ASN A 424 26.41 -11.91 -20.85
CA ASN A 424 27.08 -10.98 -19.94
C ASN A 424 26.46 -11.00 -18.55
N THR A 425 27.35 -11.12 -17.57
CA THR A 425 27.09 -10.91 -16.16
C THR A 425 26.42 -9.55 -15.99
N PRO A 426 25.39 -9.40 -15.13
CA PRO A 426 24.93 -8.09 -14.71
C PRO A 426 26.14 -7.23 -14.35
N ALA A 427 26.14 -5.93 -14.69
CA ALA A 427 27.27 -5.01 -14.48
C ALA A 427 27.78 -4.93 -13.02
N PHE A 428 27.13 -5.61 -12.08
CA PHE A 428 27.47 -5.76 -10.67
C PHE A 428 28.70 -6.65 -10.38
N PHE A 429 29.19 -7.44 -11.35
CA PHE A 429 30.25 -8.45 -11.08
C PHE A 429 31.66 -8.10 -11.57
N ASN A 430 31.93 -6.86 -11.97
CA ASN A 430 33.32 -6.38 -12.09
C ASN A 430 33.73 -5.63 -10.82
N ARG A 431 34.06 -6.38 -9.78
CA ARG A 431 35.03 -5.98 -8.76
C ARG A 431 35.95 -7.14 -8.44
#